data_AF-A0A519SYT0-F1
#
_entry.id   AF-A0A519SYT0-F1
#
_cell.length_a   1.000
_cell.length_b   1.000
_cell.length_c   1.000
_cell.angle_alpha   90.00
_cell.angle_beta   90.00
_cell.angle_gamma   90.00
#
_symmetry.space_group_name_H-M   'P 1'
#
loop_
_entity.id
_entity.type
_entity.pdbx_description
1 polymer ?
#
loop_
_entity_poly.entity_id
_entity_poly.type
_entity_poly.pdbx_seq_one_letter_code
_entity_poly.pdbx_strand_id
1 'polypeptide(L)'
;MTHYSTTLRRWLAGLLLAGSLPAAHVAHAGRPAPARVAPLAVRITGTITDEQNQPVPGANVIEKQTSNGTAADGTGRFSIEVNPG
;
A
#
# COMPACT_ATOMS: atom_id res chain seq x y z
N MET A 1 61.15 45.06 -46.38
CA MET A 1 61.95 43.89 -45.97
C MET A 1 61.24 43.27 -44.78
N THR A 2 60.23 42.41 -44.99
CA THR A 2 60.34 40.94 -45.10
C THR A 2 61.06 40.36 -43.87
N HIS A 3 60.53 39.44 -43.04
CA HIS A 3 59.68 38.28 -43.29
C HIS A 3 58.88 37.90 -42.03
N TYR A 4 57.57 37.64 -42.16
CA TYR A 4 56.80 36.90 -41.15
C TYR A 4 56.84 35.42 -41.53
N SER A 5 57.59 34.65 -40.73
CA SER A 5 57.82 33.23 -40.91
C SER A 5 56.65 32.40 -40.39
N THR A 6 56.40 31.30 -41.10
CA THR A 6 55.63 30.12 -40.66
C THR A 6 54.11 30.20 -40.84
N THR A 7 53.71 30.33 -42.10
CA THR A 7 52.47 29.77 -42.66
C THR A 7 52.40 28.24 -42.50
N LEU A 8 52.14 27.73 -41.29
CA LEU A 8 51.77 26.32 -41.20
C LEU A 8 50.84 26.04 -40.04
N ARG A 9 49.61 25.64 -40.41
CA ARG A 9 48.66 24.90 -39.59
C ARG A 9 47.73 25.71 -38.67
N ARG A 10 47.25 26.85 -39.17
CA ARG A 10 45.84 27.27 -38.93
C ARG A 10 44.91 26.44 -39.82
N TRP A 11 44.72 25.16 -39.52
CA TRP A 11 43.62 24.31 -40.03
C TRP A 11 43.61 23.00 -39.23
N LEU A 12 42.77 22.94 -38.19
CA LEU A 12 42.17 21.76 -37.52
C LEU A 12 41.09 22.38 -36.58
N ALA A 13 40.06 23.08 -37.07
CA ALA A 13 38.81 22.44 -37.51
C ALA A 13 38.58 21.16 -36.68
N GLY A 14 37.88 21.22 -35.55
CA GLY A 14 36.43 21.42 -35.52
C GLY A 14 35.74 20.09 -35.86
N LEU A 15 34.85 19.61 -34.98
CA LEU A 15 34.00 18.42 -35.09
C LEU A 15 34.55 17.14 -34.44
N LEU A 16 34.02 16.82 -33.25
CA LEU A 16 33.22 15.61 -33.04
C LEU A 16 32.60 15.65 -31.63
N LEU A 17 31.42 16.24 -31.57
CA LEU A 17 30.42 15.92 -30.56
C LEU A 17 30.04 14.44 -30.73
N ALA A 18 30.47 13.58 -29.81
CA ALA A 18 29.87 12.26 -29.63
C ALA A 18 29.14 12.27 -28.29
N GLY A 19 27.82 12.46 -28.36
CA GLY A 19 26.94 12.52 -27.20
C GLY A 19 27.04 11.26 -26.34
N SER A 20 27.32 11.46 -25.05
CA SER A 20 27.16 10.41 -24.05
C SER A 20 25.66 10.12 -23.91
N LEU A 21 25.24 8.91 -24.27
CA LEU A 21 23.89 8.43 -24.01
C LEU A 21 23.56 8.59 -22.52
N PRO A 22 22.45 9.23 -22.14
CA PRO A 22 21.96 9.08 -20.78
C PRO A 22 21.60 7.59 -20.64
N ALA A 23 22.24 6.91 -19.69
CA ALA A 23 21.82 5.57 -19.30
C ALA A 23 20.40 5.71 -18.77
N ALA A 24 19.39 5.44 -19.60
CA ALA A 24 18.03 5.31 -19.16
C ALA A 24 18.01 4.07 -18.24
N HIS A 25 18.11 4.32 -16.95
CA HIS A 25 17.87 3.32 -15.93
C HIS A 25 16.42 2.90 -16.13
N VAL A 26 16.21 1.76 -16.78
CA VAL A 26 14.89 1.12 -16.83
C VAL A 26 14.63 0.65 -15.41
N ALA A 27 14.07 1.55 -14.60
CA ALA A 27 13.45 1.20 -13.34
C ALA A 27 12.41 0.14 -13.69
N HIS A 28 12.68 -1.10 -13.29
CA HIS A 28 11.67 -2.13 -13.24
C HIS A 28 10.62 -1.62 -12.26
N ALA A 29 9.57 -0.97 -12.79
CA ALA A 29 8.37 -0.70 -12.03
C ALA A 29 7.94 -2.04 -11.45
N GLY A 30 8.13 -2.19 -10.14
CA GLY A 30 7.77 -3.40 -9.43
C GLY A 30 6.34 -3.75 -9.80
N ARG A 31 6.09 -5.02 -10.14
CA ARG A 31 4.74 -5.51 -10.40
C ARG A 31 3.85 -5.00 -9.25
N PRO A 32 2.74 -4.29 -9.52
CA PRO A 32 1.83 -3.93 -8.45
C PRO A 32 1.44 -5.23 -7.76
N ALA A 33 1.74 -5.32 -6.46
CA ALA A 33 1.32 -6.46 -5.67
C ALA A 33 -0.18 -6.64 -5.91
N PRO A 34 -0.68 -7.88 -6.08
CA PRO A 34 -2.10 -8.10 -6.28
C PRO A 34 -2.84 -7.39 -5.15
N ALA A 35 -3.74 -6.47 -5.52
CA ALA A 35 -4.59 -5.79 -4.58
C ALA A 35 -5.32 -6.89 -3.80
N ARG A 36 -4.93 -7.09 -2.54
CA ARG A 36 -5.57 -8.09 -1.70
C ARG A 36 -7.00 -7.63 -1.51
N VAL A 37 -7.95 -8.35 -2.11
CA VAL A 37 -9.37 -8.08 -1.91
C VAL A 37 -9.60 -8.28 -0.42
N ALA A 38 -9.87 -7.20 0.30
CA ALA A 38 -10.24 -7.30 1.71
C ALA A 38 -11.51 -8.16 1.76
N PRO A 39 -11.52 -9.24 2.55
CA PRO A 39 -12.67 -10.10 2.60
C PRO A 39 -13.86 -9.31 3.20
N LEU A 40 -15.05 -9.56 2.67
CA LEU A 40 -16.25 -8.78 2.96
C LEU A 40 -16.69 -9.05 4.40
N ALA A 41 -16.48 -8.10 5.30
CA ALA A 41 -16.94 -8.23 6.68
C ALA A 41 -18.47 -8.32 6.75
N VAL A 42 -18.99 -9.26 7.54
CA VAL A 42 -20.41 -9.46 7.82
C VAL A 42 -20.70 -8.97 9.22
N ARG A 43 -21.72 -8.12 9.35
CA ARG A 43 -22.18 -7.62 10.65
C ARG A 43 -23.20 -8.57 11.27
N ILE A 44 -22.88 -9.10 12.45
CA ILE A 44 -23.77 -9.92 13.27
C ILE A 44 -24.26 -9.08 14.44
N THR A 45 -25.58 -9.08 14.66
CA THR A 45 -26.22 -8.38 15.78
C THR A 45 -27.15 -9.30 16.55
N GLY A 46 -27.29 -9.10 17.84
CA GLY A 46 -28.23 -9.86 18.66
C GLY A 46 -28.42 -9.26 20.04
N THR A 47 -29.21 -9.94 20.87
CA THR A 47 -29.41 -9.61 22.29
C THR A 47 -29.06 -10.84 23.12
N ILE A 48 -28.29 -10.65 24.18
CA ILE A 48 -27.88 -11.70 25.11
C ILE A 48 -28.85 -11.69 26.28
N THR A 49 -29.48 -12.83 26.55
CA THR A 49 -30.45 -12.99 27.64
C THR A 49 -30.09 -14.18 28.53
N ASP A 50 -30.49 -14.14 29.80
CA ASP A 50 -30.40 -15.25 30.74
C ASP A 50 -31.58 -16.23 30.62
N GLU A 51 -31.64 -17.21 31.53
CA GLU A 51 -32.70 -18.24 31.59
C GLU A 51 -34.09 -17.65 31.91
N GLN A 52 -34.14 -16.47 32.53
CA GLN A 52 -35.34 -15.72 32.85
C GLN A 52 -35.74 -14.73 31.73
N ASN A 53 -35.04 -14.76 30.59
CA ASN A 53 -35.18 -13.83 29.46
C ASN A 53 -34.81 -12.38 29.81
N GLN A 54 -34.00 -12.16 30.84
CA GLN A 54 -33.51 -10.82 31.17
C GLN A 54 -32.25 -10.51 30.36
N PRO A 55 -32.08 -9.28 29.85
CA PRO A 55 -30.89 -8.90 29.10
C PRO A 55 -29.64 -8.93 30.00
N VAL A 56 -28.53 -9.41 29.44
CA VAL A 56 -27.24 -9.53 30.15
C VAL A 56 -26.28 -8.44 29.66
N PRO A 57 -26.17 -7.31 30.38
CA PRO A 57 -25.24 -6.25 30.04
C PRO A 57 -23.79 -6.65 30.31
N GLY A 58 -22.86 -6.21 29.47
CA GLY A 58 -21.43 -6.45 29.64
C GLY A 58 -20.95 -7.88 29.31
N ALA A 59 -21.82 -8.72 28.76
CA ALA A 59 -21.43 -10.05 28.28
C ALA A 59 -20.45 -9.95 27.10
N ASN A 60 -19.38 -10.76 27.12
CA ASN A 60 -18.37 -10.80 26.06
C ASN A 60 -18.76 -11.76 24.94
N VAL A 61 -18.67 -11.29 23.70
CA VAL A 61 -18.84 -12.07 22.47
C VAL A 61 -17.49 -12.10 21.76
N ILE A 62 -16.97 -13.30 21.49
CA ILE A 62 -15.67 -13.50 20.84
C ILE A 62 -15.87 -14.39 19.61
N GLU A 63 -15.39 -13.94 18.47
CA GLU A 63 -15.38 -14.75 17.25
C GLU A 63 -14.35 -15.87 17.40
N LYS A 64 -14.80 -17.11 17.19
CA LYS A 64 -14.00 -18.31 17.42
C LYS A 64 -12.69 -18.27 16.61
N GLN A 65 -11.59 -18.67 17.25
CA GLN A 65 -10.23 -18.69 16.65
C GLN A 65 -9.72 -17.32 16.20
N THR A 66 -10.33 -16.24 16.67
CA THR A 66 -9.86 -14.87 16.42
C THR A 66 -9.68 -14.13 17.75
N SER A 67 -9.08 -12.96 17.69
CA SER A 67 -9.07 -12.00 18.81
C SER A 67 -10.15 -10.92 18.67
N ASN A 68 -11.07 -11.10 17.72
CA ASN A 68 -12.15 -10.16 17.46
C ASN A 68 -13.29 -10.42 18.45
N GLY A 69 -13.73 -9.37 19.13
CA GLY A 69 -14.77 -9.47 20.13
C GLY A 69 -15.42 -8.13 20.45
N THR A 70 -16.61 -8.22 21.05
CA THR A 70 -17.39 -7.06 21.50
C THR A 70 -18.04 -7.38 22.85
N ALA A 71 -18.31 -6.36 23.65
CA ALA A 71 -19.17 -6.49 24.82
C ALA A 71 -20.61 -6.09 24.46
N ALA A 72 -21.59 -6.69 25.14
CA ALA A 72 -22.98 -6.28 25.06
C ALA A 72 -23.23 -4.97 25.84
N ASP A 73 -24.12 -4.13 25.31
CA ASP A 73 -24.50 -2.85 25.90
C ASP A 73 -25.43 -2.99 27.13
N GLY A 74 -25.90 -1.86 27.69
CA GLY A 74 -26.78 -1.83 28.85
C GLY A 74 -28.14 -2.52 28.66
N THR A 75 -28.53 -2.81 27.41
CA THR A 75 -29.74 -3.54 27.03
C THR A 75 -29.46 -4.97 26.59
N GLY A 76 -28.22 -5.45 26.76
CA GLY A 76 -27.77 -6.77 26.33
C GLY A 76 -27.55 -6.90 24.82
N ARG A 77 -27.62 -5.80 24.05
CA ARG A 77 -27.44 -5.85 22.59
C ARG A 77 -25.96 -5.85 22.24
N PHE A 78 -25.60 -6.59 21.20
CA PHE A 78 -24.22 -6.61 20.67
C PHE A 78 -24.21 -6.46 19.15
N SER A 79 -23.06 -6.04 18.63
CA SER A 79 -22.78 -5.91 17.20
C SER A 79 -21.32 -6.23 16.94
N ILE A 80 -21.03 -7.26 16.16
CA ILE A 80 -19.67 -7.68 15.80
C ILE A 80 -19.54 -7.84 14.29
N GLU A 81 -18.43 -7.35 13.73
CA GLU A 81 -18.08 -7.56 12.33
C GLU A 81 -17.17 -8.78 12.23
N VAL A 82 -17.62 -9.84 11.55
CA VAL A 82 -16.85 -11.07 11.36
C VAL A 82 -16.47 -11.24 9.91
N ASN A 83 -15.36 -11.91 9.66
CA ASN A 83 -14.98 -12.25 8.30
C ASN A 83 -15.61 -13.59 7.90
N PRO A 84 -16.22 -13.76 6.71
CA PRO A 84 -16.57 -15.07 6.20
C PRO A 84 -15.31 -15.95 6.16
N GLY A 85 -15.38 -17.07 6.88
CA GLY A 85 -14.30 -18.07 7.01
C GLY A 85 -14.30 -19.11 5.90
#